data_AF-A0A974NPF2-F1
#
_entry.id   AF-A0A974NPF2-F1
#
_cell.length_a   1.000
_cell.length_b   1.000
_cell.length_c   1.000
_cell.angle_alpha   90.00
_cell.angle_beta   90.00
_cell.angle_gamma   90.00
#
_symmetry.space_group_name_H-M   'P 1'
#
loop_
_entity.id
_entity.type
_entity.pdbx_description
1 polymer ?
#
loop_
_entity_poly.entity_id
_entity_poly.type
_entity_poly.pdbx_seq_one_letter_code
_entity_poly.pdbx_strand_id
1 'polypeptide(L)'
;MSSISKYGSFLNLIGGILVYISKTVYPMYTEEGLLLNKEEYQNDLRNVINLGQSSIQIFETANPPSFLKEEHDLFFQSYKSVLDCIYDLNKKLEENYDREISEETLIESLSSLKNVENEFKVASMKVVEKVMLFSRR
;
A
#
# COMPACT_ATOMS: atom_id res chain seq x y z
N MET A 1 21.23 19.32 4.89
CA MET A 1 20.72 18.01 4.40
C MET A 1 20.66 18.04 2.88
N SER A 2 21.34 17.10 2.20
CA SER A 2 21.26 16.96 0.74
C SER A 2 19.84 16.56 0.29
N SER A 3 19.48 16.84 -0.97
CA SER A 3 18.18 16.42 -1.53
C SER A 3 17.97 14.91 -1.42
N ILE A 4 19.03 14.12 -1.61
CA ILE A 4 19.02 12.66 -1.46
C ILE A 4 18.69 12.24 -0.02
N SER A 5 19.27 12.89 0.99
CA SER A 5 18.98 12.57 2.39
C SER A 5 17.53 12.88 2.77
N LYS A 6 16.98 14.01 2.32
CA LYS A 6 15.56 14.34 2.52
C LYS A 6 14.64 13.33 1.84
N TYR A 7 14.96 12.95 0.60
CA TYR A 7 14.18 11.97 -0.16
C TYR A 7 14.28 10.56 0.45
N GLY A 8 15.45 10.18 0.99
CA GLY A 8 15.61 8.93 1.73
C GLY A 8 14.73 8.86 2.98
N SER A 9 14.64 9.96 3.75
CA SER A 9 13.71 10.04 4.89
C SER A 9 12.25 9.91 4.45
N PHE A 10 11.88 10.51 3.31
CA PHE A 10 10.56 10.34 2.71
C PHE A 10 10.28 8.87 2.36
N LEU A 11 11.21 8.19 1.67
CA LEU A 11 11.06 6.77 1.32
C LEU A 11 10.92 5.88 2.56
N ASN A 12 11.68 6.16 3.63
CA ASN A 12 11.56 5.43 4.90
C ASN A 12 10.18 5.61 5.53
N LEU A 13 9.62 6.83 5.52
CA LEU A 13 8.28 7.09 6.04
C LEU A 13 7.23 6.32 5.26
N ILE A 14 7.24 6.43 3.93
CA ILE A 14 6.31 5.71 3.05
C ILE A 14 6.45 4.19 3.22
N GLY A 15 7.68 3.69 3.29
CA GLY A 15 7.95 2.27 3.51
C GLY A 15 7.38 1.77 4.83
N GLY A 16 7.51 2.54 5.91
CA GLY A 16 6.91 2.23 7.20
C GLY A 16 5.38 2.14 7.14
N ILE A 17 4.74 3.07 6.42
CA ILE A 17 3.29 3.07 6.21
C ILE A 17 2.87 1.82 5.44
N LEU A 18 3.58 1.45 4.38
CA LEU A 18 3.26 0.25 3.60
C LEU A 18 3.40 -1.05 4.40
N VAL A 19 4.40 -1.14 5.28
CA VAL A 19 4.53 -2.28 6.20
C VAL A 19 3.36 -2.33 7.18
N TYR A 20 2.84 -1.20 7.62
CA TYR A 20 1.61 -1.17 8.42
C TYR A 20 0.41 -1.66 7.60
N ILE A 21 0.21 -1.11 6.39
CA ILE A 21 -0.87 -1.52 5.48
C ILE A 21 -0.85 -3.03 5.24
N SER A 22 0.31 -3.61 4.89
CA SER A 22 0.41 -5.04 4.57
C SER A 22 0.13 -5.95 5.76
N LYS A 23 0.32 -5.48 7.00
CA LYS A 23 -0.04 -6.25 8.21
C LYS A 23 -1.53 -6.19 8.52
N THR A 24 -2.21 -5.14 8.08
CA THR A 24 -3.60 -4.86 8.44
C THR A 24 -4.59 -5.34 7.38
N VAL A 25 -4.19 -5.34 6.11
CA VAL A 25 -5.11 -5.59 4.98
C VAL A 25 -5.54 -7.05 4.84
N TYR A 26 -4.78 -8.01 5.37
CA TYR A 26 -5.14 -9.43 5.27
C TYR A 26 -6.04 -9.83 6.44
N PRO A 27 -7.28 -10.28 6.17
CA PRO A 27 -8.23 -10.66 7.21
C PRO A 27 -7.86 -11.99 7.88
N MET A 28 -8.49 -12.25 9.03
CA MET A 28 -8.49 -13.56 9.67
C MET A 28 -9.82 -14.27 9.44
N TYR A 29 -9.79 -15.61 9.39
CA TYR A 29 -10.96 -16.43 9.13
C TYR A 29 -11.16 -17.48 10.22
N THR A 30 -12.42 -17.91 10.43
CA THR A 30 -12.76 -19.08 11.24
C THR A 30 -12.34 -20.38 10.52
N GLU A 31 -12.44 -21.53 11.20
CA GLU A 31 -12.18 -22.83 10.57
C GLU A 31 -13.15 -23.13 9.41
N GLU A 32 -14.34 -22.54 9.43
CA GLU A 32 -15.35 -22.63 8.38
C GLU A 32 -15.13 -21.61 7.23
N GLY A 33 -14.06 -20.83 7.27
CA GLY A 33 -13.73 -19.85 6.22
C GLY A 33 -14.55 -18.55 6.29
N LEU A 34 -15.12 -18.23 7.44
CA LEU A 34 -15.88 -16.99 7.66
C LEU A 34 -14.98 -15.89 8.23
N LEU A 35 -15.18 -14.65 7.78
CA LEU A 35 -14.42 -13.50 8.26
C LEU A 35 -14.58 -13.30 9.78
N LEU A 36 -13.47 -13.32 10.51
CA LEU A 36 -13.40 -13.01 11.94
C LEU A 36 -13.45 -11.50 12.19
N ASN A 37 -14.08 -11.10 13.30
CA ASN A 37 -14.13 -9.73 13.80
C ASN A 37 -14.37 -8.67 12.72
N LYS A 38 -15.38 -8.89 11.86
CA LYS A 38 -15.68 -8.06 10.69
C LYS A 38 -15.67 -6.55 10.95
N GLU A 39 -16.26 -6.10 12.07
CA GLU A 39 -16.31 -4.67 12.42
C GLU A 39 -14.91 -4.10 12.73
N GLU A 40 -14.09 -4.85 13.46
CA GLU A 40 -12.69 -4.48 13.73
C GLU A 40 -11.90 -4.41 12.42
N TYR A 41 -12.05 -5.42 11.58
CA TYR A 41 -11.39 -5.46 10.27
C TYR A 41 -11.81 -4.30 9.36
N GLN A 42 -13.10 -3.95 9.30
CA GLN A 42 -13.57 -2.77 8.57
C GLN A 42 -12.98 -1.47 9.12
N ASN A 43 -12.91 -1.32 10.45
CA ASN A 43 -12.31 -0.14 11.07
C ASN A 43 -10.81 -0.04 10.75
N ASP A 44 -10.12 -1.16 10.76
CA ASP A 44 -8.72 -1.28 10.36
C ASP A 44 -8.49 -0.87 8.90
N LEU A 45 -9.33 -1.33 7.97
CA LEU A 45 -9.26 -0.90 6.57
C LEU A 45 -9.52 0.61 6.42
N ARG A 46 -10.48 1.18 7.16
CA ARG A 46 -10.72 2.64 7.17
C ARG A 46 -9.51 3.42 7.69
N ASN A 47 -8.87 2.93 8.74
CA ASN A 47 -7.65 3.53 9.29
C ASN A 47 -6.52 3.53 8.25
N VAL A 48 -6.34 2.40 7.56
CA VAL A 48 -5.39 2.25 6.46
C VAL A 48 -5.70 3.21 5.31
N ILE A 49 -6.96 3.33 4.89
CA ILE A 49 -7.37 4.26 3.83
C ILE A 49 -7.05 5.70 4.22
N ASN A 50 -7.39 6.12 5.44
CA ASN A 50 -7.13 7.48 5.93
C ASN A 50 -5.63 7.80 5.99
N LEU A 51 -4.82 6.86 6.51
CA LEU A 51 -3.37 6.98 6.52
C LEU A 51 -2.80 7.01 5.09
N GLY A 52 -3.38 6.20 4.21
CA GLY A 52 -3.07 6.14 2.80
C GLY A 52 -3.26 7.46 2.07
N GLN A 53 -4.44 8.07 2.24
CA GLN A 53 -4.77 9.37 1.65
C GLN A 53 -3.84 10.48 2.16
N SER A 54 -3.49 10.45 3.45
CA SER A 54 -2.50 11.38 4.01
C SER A 54 -1.14 11.21 3.34
N SER A 55 -0.75 9.97 3.02
CA SER A 55 0.52 9.65 2.37
C SER A 55 0.57 10.10 0.91
N ILE A 56 -0.56 10.10 0.19
CA ILE A 56 -0.66 10.65 -1.18
C ILE A 56 -0.21 12.12 -1.19
N GLN A 57 -0.62 12.93 -0.21
CA GLN A 57 -0.20 14.33 -0.14
C GLN A 57 1.32 14.46 0.09
N ILE A 58 1.90 13.55 0.85
CA ILE A 58 3.36 13.49 1.07
C ILE A 58 4.07 13.13 -0.24
N PHE A 59 3.53 12.18 -1.02
CA PHE A 59 4.05 11.85 -2.35
C PHE A 59 4.02 13.06 -3.29
N GLU A 60 2.89 13.75 -3.39
CA GLU A 60 2.70 14.88 -4.31
C GLU A 60 3.63 16.07 -4.02
N THR A 61 4.03 16.23 -2.76
CA THR A 61 4.90 17.30 -2.30
C THR A 61 6.38 16.88 -2.22
N ALA A 62 6.68 15.60 -2.44
CA ALA A 62 8.05 15.10 -2.44
C ALA A 62 8.82 15.64 -3.66
N ASN A 63 10.09 15.96 -3.44
CA ASN A 63 10.99 16.40 -4.51
C ASN A 63 12.09 15.37 -4.72
N PRO A 64 11.88 14.37 -5.61
CA PRO A 64 12.88 13.34 -5.86
C PRO A 64 14.13 13.93 -6.52
N PRO A 65 15.33 13.39 -6.24
CA PRO A 65 16.50 13.63 -7.08
C PRO A 65 16.16 13.32 -8.56
N SER A 66 16.69 14.12 -9.49
CA SER A 66 16.34 14.03 -10.91
C SER A 66 16.49 12.63 -11.51
N PHE A 67 17.50 11.86 -11.07
CA PHE A 67 17.76 10.50 -11.54
C PHE A 67 16.76 9.44 -11.02
N LEU A 68 15.92 9.80 -10.04
CA LEU A 68 14.88 8.94 -9.44
C LEU A 68 13.46 9.38 -9.78
N LYS A 69 13.28 10.37 -10.65
CA LYS A 69 11.97 10.93 -10.95
C LYS A 69 11.00 9.89 -11.54
N GLU A 70 11.48 9.09 -12.48
CA GLU A 70 10.69 8.01 -13.09
C GLU A 70 10.25 6.97 -12.05
N GLU A 71 11.15 6.57 -11.16
CA GLU A 71 10.82 5.63 -10.10
C GLU A 71 9.85 6.23 -9.09
N HIS A 72 10.01 7.52 -8.75
CA HIS A 72 9.07 8.21 -7.89
C HIS A 72 7.65 8.16 -8.45
N ASP A 73 7.50 8.44 -9.75
CA ASP A 73 6.20 8.40 -10.42
C ASP A 73 5.62 6.97 -10.41
N LEU A 74 6.44 5.95 -10.68
CA LEU A 74 6.03 4.54 -10.60
C LEU A 74 5.60 4.13 -9.18
N PHE A 75 6.37 4.55 -8.17
CA PHE A 75 6.05 4.33 -6.77
C PHE A 75 4.71 4.97 -6.41
N PHE A 76 4.50 6.21 -6.86
CA PHE A 76 3.28 6.95 -6.56
C PHE A 76 2.05 6.29 -7.19
N GLN A 77 2.14 5.86 -8.45
CA GLN A 77 1.04 5.15 -9.11
C GLN A 77 0.76 3.81 -8.43
N SER A 78 1.79 3.02 -8.16
CA SER A 78 1.65 1.73 -7.47
C SER A 78 1.01 1.92 -6.09
N TYR A 79 1.38 2.97 -5.36
CA TYR A 79 0.81 3.31 -4.07
C TYR A 79 -0.69 3.65 -4.17
N LYS A 80 -1.10 4.43 -5.17
CA LYS A 80 -2.52 4.71 -5.43
C LYS A 80 -3.29 3.43 -5.72
N SER A 81 -2.76 2.56 -6.57
CA SER A 81 -3.39 1.27 -6.89
C SER A 81 -3.55 0.37 -5.66
N VAL A 82 -2.62 0.41 -4.70
CA VAL A 82 -2.77 -0.31 -3.41
C VAL A 82 -3.99 0.24 -2.66
N LEU A 83 -4.10 1.56 -2.56
CA LEU A 83 -5.21 2.19 -1.85
C LEU A 83 -6.56 1.96 -2.54
N ASP A 84 -6.59 1.98 -3.87
CA ASP A 84 -7.81 1.68 -4.64
C ASP A 84 -8.28 0.24 -4.36
N CYS A 85 -7.36 -0.74 -4.36
CA CYS A 85 -7.70 -2.12 -4.00
C CYS A 85 -8.27 -2.24 -2.58
N ILE A 86 -7.72 -1.49 -1.63
CA ILE A 86 -8.18 -1.49 -0.23
C ILE A 86 -9.53 -0.79 -0.10
N TYR A 87 -9.73 0.29 -0.84
CA TYR A 87 -11.00 1.00 -0.89
C TYR A 87 -12.11 0.09 -1.44
N ASP A 88 -11.85 -0.61 -2.55
CA ASP A 88 -12.79 -1.56 -3.14
C ASP A 88 -13.09 -2.73 -2.19
N LEU A 89 -12.08 -3.21 -1.46
CA LEU A 89 -12.26 -4.23 -0.42
C LEU A 89 -13.16 -3.73 0.71
N ASN A 90 -12.89 -2.54 1.25
CA ASN A 90 -13.73 -1.95 2.29
C ASN A 90 -15.17 -1.74 1.83
N LYS A 91 -15.35 -1.24 0.60
CA LYS A 91 -16.68 -1.05 -0.01
C LYS A 91 -17.44 -2.36 -0.14
N LYS A 92 -16.81 -3.45 -0.58
CA LYS A 92 -17.43 -4.78 -0.62
C LYS A 92 -17.91 -5.25 0.76
N LEU A 93 -17.15 -4.97 1.81
CA LEU A 93 -17.57 -5.31 3.18
C LEU A 93 -18.76 -4.46 3.64
N GLU A 94 -18.81 -3.17 3.27
CA GLU A 94 -19.92 -2.26 3.57
C GLU A 94 -21.20 -2.68 2.84
N GLU A 95 -21.11 -3.06 1.57
CA GLU A 95 -22.24 -3.57 0.78
C GLU A 95 -22.82 -4.89 1.33
N ASN A 96 -22.01 -5.64 2.08
CA ASN A 96 -22.40 -6.90 2.71
C ASN A 96 -22.50 -6.79 4.24
N TYR A 97 -22.73 -5.59 4.80
CA TYR A 97 -22.66 -5.35 6.25
C TYR A 97 -23.46 -6.34 7.11
N ASP A 98 -24.69 -6.68 6.72
CA ASP A 98 -25.56 -7.59 7.49
C ASP A 98 -25.31 -9.09 7.24
N ARG A 99 -24.32 -9.43 6.40
CA ARG A 99 -24.04 -10.82 5.99
C ARG A 99 -22.73 -11.32 6.57
N GLU A 100 -22.70 -12.62 6.85
CA GLU A 100 -21.45 -13.36 6.99
C GLU A 100 -20.73 -13.35 5.64
N ILE A 101 -19.41 -13.16 5.70
CA ILE A 101 -18.57 -13.01 4.51
C ILE A 101 -17.60 -14.18 4.49
N SER A 102 -17.66 -14.99 3.44
CA SER A 102 -16.71 -16.08 3.22
C SER A 102 -15.38 -15.57 2.66
N GLU A 103 -14.32 -16.33 2.88
CA GLU A 103 -13.01 -16.11 2.25
C GLU A 103 -13.10 -15.94 0.74
N GLU A 104 -13.90 -16.78 0.08
CA GLU A 104 -14.12 -16.78 -1.37
C GLU A 104 -14.64 -15.44 -1.88
N THR A 105 -15.48 -14.76 -1.08
CA THR A 105 -16.05 -13.45 -1.42
C THR A 105 -14.98 -12.36 -1.47
N LEU A 106 -13.91 -12.50 -0.67
CA LEU A 106 -12.84 -11.51 -0.54
C LEU A 106 -11.62 -11.85 -1.42
N ILE A 107 -11.50 -13.11 -1.85
CA ILE A 107 -10.34 -13.63 -2.59
C ILE A 107 -10.03 -12.81 -3.84
N GLU A 108 -11.05 -12.36 -4.58
CA GLU A 108 -10.84 -11.57 -5.80
C GLU A 108 -10.21 -10.21 -5.48
N SER A 109 -10.72 -9.52 -4.44
CA SER A 109 -10.18 -8.22 -4.01
C SER A 109 -8.77 -8.35 -3.47
N LEU A 110 -8.49 -9.40 -2.69
CA LEU A 110 -7.15 -9.67 -2.17
C LEU A 110 -6.16 -10.10 -3.27
N SER A 111 -6.63 -10.78 -4.31
CA SER A 111 -5.79 -11.16 -5.45
C SER A 111 -5.31 -9.96 -6.26
N SER A 112 -6.17 -8.94 -6.42
CA SER A 112 -5.82 -7.67 -7.08
C SER A 112 -4.74 -6.93 -6.31
N LEU A 113 -4.87 -6.87 -4.98
CA LEU A 113 -3.86 -6.28 -4.11
C LEU A 113 -2.49 -6.95 -4.27
N LYS A 114 -2.45 -8.28 -4.33
CA LYS A 114 -1.21 -9.05 -4.51
C LYS A 114 -0.48 -8.71 -5.82
N ASN A 115 -1.22 -8.43 -6.89
CA ASN A 115 -0.61 -8.01 -8.16
C ASN A 115 0.06 -6.63 -8.01
N VAL A 116 -0.63 -5.68 -7.37
CA VAL A 116 -0.09 -4.34 -7.13
C VAL A 116 1.12 -4.36 -6.18
N GLU A 117 1.11 -5.22 -5.15
CA GLU A 117 2.27 -5.43 -4.27
C GLU A 117 3.52 -5.84 -5.06
N ASN A 118 3.35 -6.67 -6.09
CA ASN A 118 4.45 -7.08 -6.94
C ASN A 118 4.98 -5.93 -7.82
N GLU A 119 4.10 -5.09 -8.37
CA GLU A 119 4.51 -3.88 -9.10
C GLU A 119 5.30 -2.92 -8.20
N PHE A 120 4.81 -2.73 -6.98
CA PHE A 120 5.46 -1.91 -5.97
C PHE A 120 6.86 -2.45 -5.61
N LYS A 121 6.99 -3.77 -5.44
CA LYS A 121 8.27 -4.44 -5.21
C LYS A 121 9.25 -4.20 -6.35
N VAL A 122 8.80 -4.31 -7.60
CA VAL A 122 9.63 -4.06 -8.79
C VAL A 122 10.11 -2.61 -8.82
N ALA A 123 9.23 -1.64 -8.59
CA ALA A 123 9.60 -0.23 -8.51
C ALA A 123 10.64 0.02 -7.41
N SER A 124 10.46 -0.63 -6.26
CA SER A 124 11.38 -0.56 -5.11
C SER A 124 12.78 -1.04 -5.42
N MET A 125 12.92 -2.18 -6.10
CA MET A 125 14.23 -2.68 -6.50
C MET A 125 14.93 -1.73 -7.46
N LYS A 126 14.22 -1.12 -8.41
CA LYS A 126 14.79 -0.13 -9.35
C LYS A 126 15.37 1.10 -8.64
N VAL A 127 14.69 1.60 -7.60
CA VAL A 127 15.23 2.70 -6.78
C VAL A 127 16.53 2.29 -6.10
N VAL A 128 16.56 1.11 -5.48
CA VAL A 128 17.75 0.59 -4.80
C VAL A 128 18.92 0.45 -5.78
N GLU A 129 18.67 -0.09 -6.97
CA GLU A 129 19.67 -0.21 -8.04
C GLU A 129 20.23 1.15 -8.46
N LYS A 130 19.37 2.14 -8.75
CA LYS A 130 19.80 3.47 -9.16
C LYS A 130 20.56 4.21 -8.06
N VAL A 131 20.14 4.08 -6.80
CA VAL A 131 20.87 4.65 -5.65
C VAL A 131 22.25 4.01 -5.51
N MET A 132 22.34 2.68 -5.59
CA MET A 132 23.64 1.99 -5.51
C MET A 132 24.59 2.37 -6.64
N LEU A 133 24.08 2.52 -7.87
CA LEU A 133 24.89 2.99 -9.00
C LEU A 133 25.37 4.42 -8.82
N PHE A 134 24.53 5.29 -8.25
CA PHE A 134 24.89 6.68 -7.96
C PHE A 134 25.95 6.77 -6.86
N SER A 135 25.85 5.98 -5.79
CA SER A 135 26.82 5.96 -4.67
C SER A 135 28.21 5.42 -5.06
N ARG A 136 28.34 4.75 -6.20
CA ARG A 136 29.61 4.24 -6.73
C ARG A 136 30.35 5.24 -7.62
N ARG A 137 29.73 6.37 -7.95
CA ARG A 137 30.32 7.46 -8.74
C ARG A 137 30.84 8.56 -7.81
#